data_AF-A0A178DJ06-F1
#
_entry.id   AF-A0A178DJ06-F1
#
_cell.length_a   1.000
_cell.length_b   1.000
_cell.length_c   1.000
_cell.angle_alpha   90.00
_cell.angle_beta   90.00
_cell.angle_gamma   90.00
#
_symmetry.space_group_name_H-M   'P 1'
#
loop_
_entity.id
_entity.type
_entity.pdbx_description
1 polymer ?
#
loop_
_entity_poly.entity_id
_entity_poly.type
_entity_poly.pdbx_seq_one_letter_code
_entity_poly.pdbx_strand_id
1 'polypeptide(L)'
;MKTSTIFAVAATVMLQSEQVQAFPAADLIARGKADILLTLLEFFGGFFPKAERTWDIEKFPQMCKVHMETRDGANCKATVTCDDGTKEYNPDGAGWNVCYVGGRQYFTDPRIGDFSITFEERDGAGQGEGLTTPNLQLKYVGDWREIPVQEAAAAYDKHVDCEENGASPFRQCGDGPYICHYGDHGNEYIFTSRHKKWECGVPKIGKAGGGIDSNAPTNDKGYAPGWCGFHVTQFQKPDPSKDSYSLEVTLKDANENQIGGVGRSGPSVSLASKLPLTLEIKTGGVDADPVSFAYGSQSWDSNDSSRCKVGAYDNGKREMDCGFTCD
;
A
#
# COMPACT_ATOMS: atom_id res chain seq x y z
N MET A 1 38.52 -13.06 -79.86
CA MET A 1 39.05 -13.02 -78.47
C MET A 1 37.97 -12.45 -77.57
N LYS A 2 37.73 -13.11 -76.44
CA LYS A 2 36.85 -12.67 -75.35
C LYS A 2 37.42 -11.38 -74.74
N THR A 3 36.55 -10.43 -74.36
CA THR A 3 36.45 -9.90 -72.97
C THR A 3 35.30 -8.91 -72.82
N SER A 4 34.41 -9.22 -71.87
CA SER A 4 33.51 -8.30 -71.15
C SER A 4 34.30 -7.29 -70.31
N THR A 5 33.65 -6.20 -69.84
CA THR A 5 33.73 -5.56 -68.49
C THR A 5 32.95 -4.21 -68.59
N ILE A 6 31.72 -4.11 -68.08
CA ILE A 6 31.23 -3.77 -66.72
C ILE A 6 31.22 -2.25 -66.41
N PHE A 7 30.03 -1.83 -65.96
CA PHE A 7 29.59 -0.52 -65.50
C PHE A 7 30.29 -0.02 -64.23
N ALA A 8 30.41 1.31 -64.11
CA ALA A 8 30.41 1.99 -62.81
C ALA A 8 29.63 3.31 -62.95
N VAL A 9 28.47 3.38 -62.29
CA VAL A 9 27.67 4.60 -62.09
C VAL A 9 28.11 5.20 -60.77
N ALA A 10 28.65 6.42 -60.80
CA ALA A 10 28.95 7.20 -59.61
C ALA A 10 27.70 7.99 -59.20
N ALA A 11 27.16 7.68 -58.01
CA ALA A 11 26.11 8.47 -57.38
C ALA A 11 26.75 9.39 -56.32
N THR A 12 26.60 10.69 -56.51
CA THR A 12 27.06 11.73 -55.58
C THR A 12 25.98 11.96 -54.53
N VAL A 13 26.27 11.60 -53.27
CA VAL A 13 25.39 11.88 -52.11
C VAL A 13 25.79 13.24 -51.52
N MET A 14 24.83 14.16 -51.46
CA MET A 14 24.97 15.44 -50.76
C MET A 14 24.95 15.22 -49.24
N LEU A 15 25.97 15.72 -48.54
CA LEU A 15 25.96 15.85 -47.08
C LEU A 15 25.08 17.05 -46.69
N GLN A 16 23.96 16.77 -46.02
CA GLN A 16 23.29 17.74 -45.16
C GLN A 16 23.68 17.44 -43.71
N SER A 17 24.25 18.45 -43.05
CA SER A 17 24.57 18.44 -41.64
C SER A 17 23.29 18.63 -40.82
N GLU A 18 22.81 17.56 -40.19
CA GLU A 18 21.80 17.68 -39.13
C GLU A 18 22.52 17.98 -37.80
N GLN A 19 22.32 19.20 -37.31
CA GLN A 19 22.58 19.51 -35.92
C GLN A 19 21.52 18.80 -35.08
N VAL A 20 21.91 17.74 -34.38
CA VAL A 20 21.09 17.11 -33.34
C VAL A 20 20.94 18.11 -32.20
N GLN A 21 19.78 18.77 -32.14
CA GLN A 21 19.33 19.47 -30.94
C GLN A 21 19.12 18.42 -29.85
N ALA A 22 19.98 18.45 -28.83
CA ALA A 22 19.74 17.74 -27.58
C ALA A 22 18.50 18.35 -26.91
N PHE A 23 17.38 17.63 -26.93
CA PHE A 23 16.19 17.99 -26.17
C PHE A 23 16.43 17.75 -24.67
N PRO A 24 15.99 18.67 -23.78
CA PRO A 24 16.05 18.48 -22.34
C PRO A 24 14.87 17.60 -21.90
N ALA A 25 14.92 16.30 -22.19
CA ALA A 25 13.87 15.36 -21.77
C ALA A 25 14.14 14.70 -20.41
N ALA A 26 15.41 14.64 -19.98
CA ALA A 26 15.79 13.98 -18.72
C ALA A 26 15.25 14.70 -17.47
N ASP A 27 15.23 16.03 -17.46
CA ASP A 27 14.79 16.83 -16.30
C ASP A 27 13.25 16.85 -16.12
N LEU A 28 12.49 16.64 -17.20
CA LEU A 28 11.02 16.61 -17.14
C LEU A 28 10.49 15.26 -16.62
N ILE A 29 11.17 14.15 -16.94
CA ILE A 29 10.79 12.81 -16.47
C ILE A 29 11.12 12.66 -14.97
N ALA A 30 12.25 13.21 -14.51
CA ALA A 30 12.64 13.17 -13.10
C ALA A 30 11.67 13.94 -12.18
N ARG A 31 11.10 15.06 -12.67
CA ARG A 31 10.08 15.82 -11.92
C ARG A 31 8.76 15.04 -11.78
N GLY A 32 8.30 14.36 -12.83
CA GLY A 32 7.07 13.58 -12.78
C GLY A 32 7.10 12.41 -11.80
N LYS A 33 8.22 11.68 -11.73
CA LYS A 33 8.37 10.54 -10.81
C LYS A 33 8.48 10.96 -9.33
N ALA A 34 9.10 12.11 -9.04
CA ALA A 34 9.15 12.65 -7.69
C ALA A 34 7.77 13.12 -7.18
N ASP A 35 6.96 13.73 -8.05
CA ASP A 35 5.57 14.12 -7.73
C ASP A 35 4.67 12.89 -7.49
N ILE A 36 4.86 11.80 -8.25
CA ILE A 36 4.15 10.53 -8.02
C ILE A 36 4.53 9.93 -6.67
N LEU A 37 5.82 9.95 -6.31
CA LEU A 37 6.29 9.48 -5.00
C LEU A 37 5.70 10.33 -3.88
N LEU A 38 5.71 11.67 -3.99
CA LEU A 38 5.07 12.56 -3.03
C LEU A 38 3.57 12.27 -2.90
N THR A 39 2.86 12.06 -4.01
CA THR A 39 1.43 11.73 -4.00
C THR A 39 1.18 10.36 -3.35
N LEU A 40 2.03 9.36 -3.60
CA LEU A 40 1.99 8.06 -2.92
C LEU A 40 2.29 8.22 -1.43
N LEU A 41 3.26 9.06 -1.05
CA LEU A 41 3.61 9.34 0.33
C LEU A 41 2.53 10.15 1.05
N GLU A 42 1.76 10.99 0.38
CA GLU A 42 0.56 11.61 0.93
C GLU A 42 -0.54 10.56 1.10
N PHE A 43 -0.68 9.67 0.12
CA PHE A 43 -1.62 8.55 0.13
C PHE A 43 -1.33 7.53 1.24
N PHE A 44 -0.06 7.29 1.57
CA PHE A 44 0.36 6.43 2.69
C PHE A 44 0.62 7.21 3.99
N GLY A 45 0.93 8.50 3.92
CA GLY A 45 1.36 9.34 5.06
C GLY A 45 0.24 9.77 5.99
N GLY A 46 -1.02 9.69 5.54
CA GLY A 46 -2.18 9.75 6.45
C GLY A 46 -2.24 8.61 7.47
N PHE A 47 -1.51 7.51 7.22
CA PHE A 47 -1.62 6.24 7.95
C PHE A 47 -0.50 5.99 8.95
N PHE A 48 0.69 6.54 8.68
CA PHE A 48 1.90 6.16 9.38
C PHE A 48 2.53 7.37 10.08
N PRO A 49 3.00 7.22 11.33
CA PRO A 49 3.94 8.16 11.92
C PRO A 49 5.12 8.44 10.97
N LYS A 50 5.76 9.60 11.15
CA LYS A 50 6.97 9.94 10.39
C LYS A 50 8.06 8.88 10.58
N ALA A 51 8.85 8.65 9.54
CA ALA A 51 9.99 7.73 9.50
C ALA A 51 9.67 6.21 9.60
N GLU A 52 8.42 5.82 9.34
CA GLU A 52 8.02 4.42 9.42
C GLU A 52 8.30 3.61 8.15
N ARG A 53 8.64 2.33 8.37
CA ARG A 53 8.93 1.32 7.34
C ARG A 53 7.67 0.51 7.08
N THR A 54 6.97 0.81 5.99
CA THR A 54 5.67 0.18 5.69
C THR A 54 5.72 -1.33 5.46
N TRP A 55 6.91 -1.88 5.19
CA TRP A 55 7.16 -3.31 5.01
C TRP A 55 7.46 -4.06 6.33
N ASP A 56 7.48 -3.38 7.47
CA ASP A 56 7.55 -3.99 8.80
C ASP A 56 6.17 -4.53 9.20
N ILE A 57 5.88 -5.76 8.79
CA ILE A 57 4.57 -6.40 8.98
C ILE A 57 4.26 -6.66 10.46
N GLU A 58 5.29 -6.85 11.30
CA GLU A 58 5.09 -7.03 12.74
C GLU A 58 4.54 -5.74 13.36
N LYS A 59 5.07 -4.59 12.93
CA LYS A 59 4.59 -3.28 13.36
C LYS A 59 3.29 -2.86 12.66
N PHE A 60 3.12 -3.28 11.42
CA PHE A 60 1.99 -2.91 10.56
C PHE A 60 1.28 -4.16 9.99
N PRO A 61 0.52 -4.90 10.81
CA PRO A 61 -0.15 -6.13 10.37
C PRO A 61 -1.23 -5.90 9.30
N GLN A 62 -1.68 -4.66 9.11
CA GLN A 62 -2.55 -4.28 8.00
C GLN A 62 -1.83 -4.18 6.64
N MET A 63 -0.51 -4.28 6.62
CA MET A 63 0.33 -4.26 5.43
C MET A 63 0.76 -5.68 5.03
N CYS A 64 1.22 -5.78 3.80
CA CYS A 64 1.92 -6.92 3.25
C CYS A 64 3.21 -6.42 2.58
N LYS A 65 4.21 -7.28 2.50
CA LYS A 65 5.45 -7.03 1.79
C LYS A 65 5.42 -7.73 0.43
N VAL A 66 5.53 -6.96 -0.64
CA VAL A 66 5.75 -7.47 -2.00
C VAL A 66 7.24 -7.49 -2.25
N HIS A 67 7.80 -8.69 -2.32
CA HIS A 67 9.18 -8.94 -2.70
C HIS A 67 9.27 -9.17 -4.21
N MET A 68 10.19 -8.48 -4.86
CA MET A 68 10.44 -8.55 -6.30
C MET A 68 11.91 -8.88 -6.51
N GLU A 69 12.18 -9.86 -7.35
CA GLU A 69 13.53 -10.34 -7.57
C GLU A 69 13.82 -10.55 -9.06
N THR A 70 15.04 -10.22 -9.48
CA THR A 70 15.63 -10.66 -10.75
C THR A 70 16.96 -11.36 -10.50
N ARG A 71 17.20 -12.48 -11.20
CA ARG A 71 18.47 -13.22 -11.16
C ARG A 71 19.02 -13.44 -12.56
N ASP A 72 20.33 -13.27 -12.71
CA ASP A 72 21.08 -13.45 -13.97
C ASP A 72 20.45 -12.68 -15.16
N GLY A 73 19.85 -11.54 -14.86
CA GLY A 73 19.29 -10.61 -15.84
C GLY A 73 17.97 -11.01 -16.50
N ALA A 74 17.39 -12.20 -16.23
CA ALA A 74 16.11 -12.60 -16.85
C ALA A 74 15.33 -13.69 -16.09
N ASN A 75 15.59 -13.91 -14.79
CA ASN A 75 14.80 -14.81 -13.96
C ASN A 75 14.04 -14.00 -12.91
N CYS A 76 12.76 -13.74 -13.16
CA CYS A 76 11.92 -12.92 -12.31
C CYS A 76 11.16 -13.77 -11.28
N LYS A 77 11.13 -13.32 -10.02
CA LYS A 77 10.34 -13.92 -8.92
C LYS A 77 9.58 -12.84 -8.18
N ALA A 78 8.36 -13.16 -7.75
CA ALA A 78 7.58 -12.30 -6.86
C ALA A 78 7.09 -13.12 -5.66
N THR A 79 7.09 -12.52 -4.48
CA THR A 79 6.58 -13.12 -3.25
C THR A 79 5.76 -12.08 -2.50
N VAL A 80 4.62 -12.50 -1.94
CA VAL A 80 3.80 -11.64 -1.07
C VAL A 80 3.77 -12.26 0.32
N THR A 81 4.32 -11.53 1.29
CA THR A 81 4.33 -11.90 2.71
C THR A 81 3.40 -10.98 3.48
N CYS A 82 2.55 -11.53 4.33
CA CYS A 82 1.67 -10.80 5.24
C CYS A 82 1.76 -11.47 6.62
N ASP A 83 1.03 -10.95 7.62
CA ASP A 83 0.95 -11.54 8.97
C ASP A 83 0.43 -13.00 8.98
N ASP A 84 -0.36 -13.39 7.97
CA ASP A 84 -0.96 -14.70 7.81
C ASP A 84 -0.10 -15.68 7.00
N GLY A 85 1.08 -15.24 6.56
CA GLY A 85 2.08 -16.09 5.91
C GLY A 85 2.57 -15.56 4.56
N THR A 86 3.25 -16.44 3.84
CA THR A 86 3.95 -16.12 2.59
C THR A 86 3.37 -16.90 1.42
N LYS A 87 3.13 -16.20 0.31
CA LYS A 87 2.74 -16.80 -0.96
C LYS A 87 3.77 -16.45 -2.03
N GLU A 88 4.39 -17.47 -2.60
CA GLU A 88 5.31 -17.31 -3.71
C GLU A 88 4.56 -17.38 -5.04
N TYR A 89 4.89 -16.46 -5.93
CA TYR A 89 4.45 -16.48 -7.32
C TYR A 89 5.64 -16.90 -8.15
N ASN A 90 5.49 -18.07 -8.78
CA ASN A 90 6.55 -18.75 -9.53
C ASN A 90 7.70 -19.32 -8.66
N PRO A 91 7.39 -20.24 -7.71
CA PRO A 91 8.40 -20.83 -6.82
C PRO A 91 9.45 -21.67 -7.58
N ASP A 92 9.09 -22.26 -8.72
CA ASP A 92 9.92 -23.20 -9.48
C ASP A 92 10.94 -22.51 -10.41
N GLY A 93 10.98 -21.17 -10.44
CA GLY A 93 11.91 -20.41 -11.27
C GLY A 93 11.63 -20.53 -12.78
N ALA A 94 10.49 -21.09 -13.19
CA ALA A 94 10.03 -21.05 -14.57
C ALA A 94 9.64 -19.61 -14.89
N GLY A 95 10.62 -18.78 -15.28
CA GLY A 95 10.52 -17.32 -15.37
C GLY A 95 9.17 -16.82 -15.87
N TRP A 96 8.71 -15.67 -15.36
CA TRP A 96 7.47 -15.05 -15.83
C TRP A 96 7.45 -15.08 -17.35
N ASN A 97 6.30 -15.41 -17.95
CA ASN A 97 6.17 -15.42 -19.40
C ASN A 97 6.47 -14.05 -20.03
N VAL A 98 6.54 -13.00 -19.20
CA VAL A 98 6.92 -11.63 -19.56
C VAL A 98 8.10 -11.08 -18.76
N CYS A 99 9.07 -11.92 -18.35
CA CYS A 99 10.32 -11.48 -17.72
C CYS A 99 11.30 -10.84 -18.73
N TYR A 100 10.94 -9.67 -19.26
CA TYR A 100 11.75 -8.85 -20.16
C TYR A 100 11.38 -7.37 -19.97
N VAL A 101 12.18 -6.46 -20.54
CA VAL A 101 11.97 -5.00 -20.40
C VAL A 101 10.60 -4.59 -20.94
N GLY A 102 9.80 -3.92 -20.11
CA GLY A 102 8.43 -3.50 -20.44
C GLY A 102 7.39 -4.63 -20.39
N GLY A 103 7.80 -5.86 -20.10
CA GLY A 103 6.89 -6.99 -19.89
C GLY A 103 6.15 -6.83 -18.56
N ARG A 104 4.83 -6.61 -18.63
CA ARG A 104 3.96 -6.45 -17.45
C ARG A 104 3.35 -7.78 -17.04
N GLN A 105 3.81 -8.34 -15.93
CA GLN A 105 3.26 -9.57 -15.36
C GLN A 105 2.13 -9.22 -14.40
N TYR A 106 0.97 -9.87 -14.57
CA TYR A 106 -0.17 -9.75 -13.65
C TYR A 106 -0.22 -10.92 -12.68
N PHE A 107 -0.68 -10.65 -11.47
CA PHE A 107 -0.83 -11.59 -10.38
C PHE A 107 -2.13 -11.29 -9.63
N THR A 108 -2.63 -12.29 -8.90
CA THR A 108 -3.75 -12.13 -7.98
C THR A 108 -3.40 -12.75 -6.62
N ASP A 109 -3.39 -11.90 -5.59
CA ASP A 109 -3.26 -12.30 -4.20
C ASP A 109 -4.59 -12.03 -3.46
N PRO A 110 -5.13 -12.96 -2.67
CA PRO A 110 -6.36 -12.71 -1.93
C PRO A 110 -6.25 -11.58 -0.91
N ARG A 111 -5.04 -11.21 -0.47
CA ARG A 111 -4.80 -10.25 0.61
C ARG A 111 -4.57 -8.83 0.10
N ILE A 112 -3.92 -8.67 -1.06
CA ILE A 112 -3.58 -7.36 -1.66
C ILE A 112 -4.25 -7.13 -3.02
N GLY A 113 -4.86 -8.17 -3.58
CA GLY A 113 -5.67 -8.11 -4.78
C GLY A 113 -4.91 -8.37 -6.07
N ASP A 114 -5.41 -7.80 -7.16
CA ASP A 114 -4.75 -7.83 -8.44
C ASP A 114 -3.60 -6.84 -8.41
N PHE A 115 -2.41 -7.30 -8.76
CA PHE A 115 -1.22 -6.46 -8.87
C PHE A 115 -0.39 -6.87 -10.07
N SER A 116 0.54 -6.01 -10.46
CA SER A 116 1.42 -6.26 -11.58
C SER A 116 2.80 -5.69 -11.34
N ILE A 117 3.79 -6.32 -11.94
CA ILE A 117 5.17 -5.88 -11.90
C ILE A 117 5.67 -5.77 -13.34
N THR A 118 6.32 -4.65 -13.64
CA THR A 118 6.99 -4.39 -14.91
C THR A 118 8.43 -3.97 -14.61
N PHE A 119 9.42 -4.53 -15.30
CA PHE A 119 10.79 -4.01 -15.24
C PHE A 119 10.99 -3.03 -16.40
N GLU A 120 11.20 -1.75 -16.09
CA GLU A 120 11.20 -0.69 -17.10
C GLU A 120 12.50 -0.62 -17.89
N GLU A 121 13.59 -1.11 -17.31
CA GLU A 121 14.92 -0.94 -17.87
C GLU A 121 15.72 -2.24 -17.85
N ARG A 122 16.67 -2.31 -18.78
CA ARG A 122 17.81 -3.22 -18.72
C ARG A 122 19.04 -2.38 -18.39
N ASP A 123 19.84 -2.87 -17.45
CA ASP A 123 21.09 -2.25 -17.03
C ASP A 123 20.88 -0.80 -16.57
N GLY A 124 19.81 -0.57 -15.80
CA GLY A 124 19.39 0.74 -15.33
C GLY A 124 20.51 1.52 -14.65
N ALA A 125 20.44 2.86 -14.74
CA ALA A 125 21.52 3.73 -14.29
C ALA A 125 21.86 3.47 -12.81
N GLY A 126 23.11 3.10 -12.53
CA GLY A 126 23.58 2.80 -11.18
C GLY A 126 23.04 1.51 -10.57
N GLN A 127 22.42 0.63 -11.36
CA GLN A 127 21.85 -0.65 -10.90
C GLN A 127 22.57 -1.88 -11.45
N GLY A 128 23.58 -1.71 -12.31
CA GLY A 128 24.38 -2.83 -12.85
C GLY A 128 23.61 -3.71 -13.83
N GLU A 129 24.20 -4.85 -14.22
CA GLU A 129 23.64 -5.71 -15.27
C GLU A 129 22.32 -6.40 -14.86
N GLY A 130 21.34 -6.44 -15.76
CA GLY A 130 20.10 -7.21 -15.67
C GLY A 130 18.82 -6.40 -15.84
N LEU A 131 17.67 -7.03 -15.59
CA LEU A 131 16.38 -6.32 -15.50
C LEU A 131 16.31 -5.53 -14.20
N THR A 132 15.99 -4.25 -14.34
CA THR A 132 16.09 -3.22 -13.29
C THR A 132 14.87 -2.31 -13.31
N THR A 133 14.81 -1.38 -12.36
CA THR A 133 13.76 -0.35 -12.32
C THR A 133 12.35 -0.95 -12.31
N PRO A 134 12.00 -1.75 -11.27
CA PRO A 134 10.65 -2.30 -11.18
C PRO A 134 9.62 -1.19 -10.99
N ASN A 135 8.47 -1.37 -11.62
CA ASN A 135 7.26 -0.60 -11.42
C ASN A 135 6.18 -1.55 -10.90
N LEU A 136 5.73 -1.30 -9.68
CA LEU A 136 4.69 -2.06 -9.00
C LEU A 136 3.37 -1.31 -9.14
N GLN A 137 2.31 -2.00 -9.54
CA GLN A 137 0.98 -1.41 -9.62
C GLN A 137 -0.01 -2.34 -8.93
N LEU A 138 -0.88 -1.79 -8.09
CA LEU A 138 -1.98 -2.54 -7.49
C LEU A 138 -3.29 -1.96 -7.98
N LYS A 139 -4.21 -2.82 -8.39
CA LYS A 139 -5.56 -2.41 -8.82
C LYS A 139 -6.29 -1.62 -7.73
N TYR A 140 -6.10 -2.02 -6.48
CA TYR A 140 -6.78 -1.44 -5.32
C TYR A 140 -6.00 -0.30 -4.67
N VAL A 141 -4.90 0.14 -5.27
CA VAL A 141 -4.13 1.31 -4.83
C VAL A 141 -4.03 2.28 -6.00
N GLY A 142 -4.86 3.33 -5.97
CA GLY A 142 -4.86 4.37 -7.00
C GLY A 142 -5.24 3.88 -8.40
N ASP A 143 -6.01 2.79 -8.52
CA ASP A 143 -6.46 2.16 -9.78
C ASP A 143 -5.29 1.87 -10.74
N TRP A 144 -4.41 0.96 -10.35
CA TRP A 144 -3.18 0.63 -11.08
C TRP A 144 -2.19 1.79 -11.19
N ARG A 145 -2.19 2.71 -10.22
CA ARG A 145 -1.16 3.74 -10.14
C ARG A 145 0.22 3.11 -10.03
N GLU A 146 1.16 3.68 -10.76
CA GLU A 146 2.57 3.27 -10.78
C GLU A 146 3.24 3.62 -9.45
N ILE A 147 3.87 2.62 -8.85
CA ILE A 147 4.78 2.75 -7.73
C ILE A 147 6.19 2.56 -8.30
N PRO A 148 6.95 3.66 -8.50
CA PRO A 148 8.31 3.59 -9.01
C PRO A 148 9.24 3.02 -7.93
N VAL A 149 9.41 1.69 -7.92
CA VAL A 149 10.01 0.94 -6.81
C VAL A 149 11.46 1.34 -6.60
N GLN A 150 12.20 1.54 -7.69
CA GLN A 150 13.61 1.90 -7.63
C GLN A 150 13.83 3.26 -6.99
N GLU A 151 13.04 4.26 -7.40
CA GLU A 151 13.09 5.62 -6.88
C GLU A 151 12.66 5.66 -5.41
N ALA A 152 11.62 4.91 -5.05
CA ALA A 152 11.16 4.75 -3.67
C ALA A 152 12.23 4.09 -2.78
N ALA A 153 12.86 3.02 -3.25
CA ALA A 153 13.94 2.33 -2.53
C ALA A 153 15.19 3.21 -2.37
N ALA A 154 15.57 3.95 -3.42
CA ALA A 154 16.68 4.89 -3.36
C ALA A 154 16.42 6.06 -2.40
N ALA A 155 15.15 6.48 -2.23
CA ALA A 155 14.79 7.50 -1.24
C ALA A 155 15.01 7.00 0.20
N TYR A 156 14.65 5.74 0.49
CA TYR A 156 14.94 5.12 1.79
C TYR A 156 16.44 4.93 2.03
N ASP A 157 17.19 4.46 1.03
CA ASP A 157 18.64 4.28 1.11
C ASP A 157 19.37 5.60 1.44
N LYS A 158 18.98 6.70 0.79
CA LYS A 158 19.48 8.05 1.13
C LYS A 158 19.15 8.48 2.56
N HIS A 159 18.01 8.05 3.09
CA HIS A 159 17.63 8.33 4.47
C HIS A 159 18.52 7.55 5.44
N VAL A 160 18.74 6.25 5.20
CA VAL A 160 19.66 5.43 6.00
C VAL A 160 21.07 6.00 5.98
N ASP A 161 21.61 6.35 4.80
CA ASP A 161 22.93 6.99 4.67
C ASP A 161 23.01 8.32 5.45
N CYS A 162 21.92 9.09 5.45
CA CYS A 162 21.83 10.33 6.22
C CYS A 162 21.84 10.08 7.74
N GLU A 163 21.09 9.08 8.22
CA GLU A 163 21.05 8.71 9.64
C GLU A 163 22.41 8.19 10.13
N GLU A 164 23.08 7.33 9.33
CA GLU A 164 24.37 6.74 9.68
C GLU A 164 25.52 7.77 9.68
N ASN A 165 25.53 8.69 8.71
CA ASN A 165 26.56 9.73 8.61
C ASN A 165 26.27 10.97 9.47
N GLY A 166 25.24 10.92 10.32
CA GLY A 166 24.87 11.95 11.27
C GLY A 166 23.98 13.03 10.68
N ALA A 167 22.73 13.07 11.14
CA ALA A 167 21.88 14.24 11.03
C ALA A 167 22.59 15.43 11.68
N SER A 168 22.75 16.52 10.94
CA SER A 168 23.33 17.76 11.47
C SER A 168 22.24 18.82 11.59
N PRO A 169 22.45 19.92 12.34
CA PRO A 169 21.51 21.04 12.38
C PRO A 169 21.19 21.61 10.99
N PHE A 170 22.03 21.32 9.99
CA PHE A 170 21.89 21.75 8.60
C PHE A 170 21.56 20.61 7.63
N ARG A 171 21.45 19.37 8.11
CA ARG A 171 21.15 18.16 7.33
C ARG A 171 20.02 17.41 8.04
N GLN A 172 18.79 17.80 7.74
CA GLN A 172 17.62 17.04 8.14
C GLN A 172 17.49 15.85 7.19
N CYS A 173 17.49 14.63 7.74
CA CYS A 173 17.14 13.45 6.95
C CYS A 173 15.66 13.55 6.58
N GLY A 174 15.30 13.04 5.40
CA GLY A 174 13.90 12.99 5.01
C GLY A 174 13.08 12.27 6.06
N ASP A 175 11.93 12.83 6.42
CA ASP A 175 10.94 12.13 7.23
C ASP A 175 10.13 11.24 6.26
N GLY A 176 9.94 9.97 6.62
CA GLY A 176 9.11 9.03 5.86
C GLY A 176 7.62 9.43 5.78
N PRO A 177 6.72 8.52 5.36
CA PRO A 177 6.91 7.07 5.34
C PRO A 177 7.82 6.58 4.22
N TYR A 178 8.37 5.37 4.35
CA TYR A 178 9.09 4.71 3.28
C TYR A 178 8.30 3.49 2.80
N ILE A 179 8.04 3.44 1.49
CA ILE A 179 7.17 2.43 0.88
C ILE A 179 7.93 1.26 0.27
N CYS A 180 9.17 1.47 -0.15
CA CYS A 180 10.03 0.43 -0.69
C CYS A 180 11.47 0.56 -0.18
N HIS A 181 12.20 -0.55 -0.20
CA HIS A 181 13.64 -0.61 0.02
C HIS A 181 14.27 -1.70 -0.85
N TYR A 182 15.60 -1.69 -0.92
CA TYR A 182 16.34 -2.83 -1.45
C TYR A 182 16.23 -4.00 -0.45
N GLY A 183 15.80 -5.16 -0.92
CA GLY A 183 15.64 -6.34 -0.06
C GLY A 183 16.98 -6.80 0.51
N ASP A 184 16.95 -7.48 1.66
CA ASP A 184 18.15 -7.87 2.40
C ASP A 184 19.21 -8.50 1.49
N HIS A 185 20.35 -7.82 1.50
CA HIS A 185 21.49 -8.08 0.66
C HIS A 185 22.06 -9.46 0.96
N GLY A 186 22.29 -10.25 -0.09
CA GLY A 186 23.48 -11.09 -0.09
C GLY A 186 24.74 -10.21 -0.12
N ASN A 187 25.89 -10.74 -0.54
CA ASN A 187 27.17 -10.05 -0.36
C ASN A 187 27.43 -8.76 -1.18
N GLU A 188 26.49 -8.19 -1.94
CA GLU A 188 26.83 -7.14 -2.91
C GLU A 188 25.73 -6.11 -3.15
N TYR A 189 26.15 -4.84 -3.26
CA TYR A 189 25.34 -3.70 -3.65
C TYR A 189 24.53 -4.00 -4.93
N ILE A 190 23.38 -3.33 -5.10
CA ILE A 190 22.50 -3.55 -6.26
C ILE A 190 23.23 -3.46 -7.61
N PHE A 191 24.26 -2.58 -7.68
CA PHE A 191 25.04 -2.32 -8.88
C PHE A 191 26.09 -3.37 -9.24
N THR A 192 26.50 -4.23 -8.30
CA THR A 192 27.43 -5.34 -8.60
C THR A 192 26.73 -6.70 -8.63
N SER A 193 25.60 -6.82 -7.94
CA SER A 193 24.88 -8.08 -7.85
C SER A 193 24.13 -8.44 -9.13
N ARG A 194 24.30 -9.70 -9.57
CA ARG A 194 23.44 -10.34 -10.60
C ARG A 194 22.08 -10.79 -10.05
N HIS A 195 21.91 -10.69 -8.74
CA HIS A 195 20.68 -11.02 -8.01
C HIS A 195 20.15 -9.75 -7.36
N LYS A 196 19.15 -9.15 -7.97
CA LYS A 196 18.57 -7.88 -7.53
C LYS A 196 17.26 -8.14 -6.81
N LYS A 197 17.03 -7.41 -5.71
CA LYS A 197 15.88 -7.59 -4.83
C LYS A 197 15.33 -6.24 -4.40
N TRP A 198 14.01 -6.12 -4.45
CA TRP A 198 13.28 -4.98 -3.94
C TRP A 198 12.13 -5.48 -3.08
N GLU A 199 11.79 -4.72 -2.05
CA GLU A 199 10.70 -5.03 -1.14
C GLU A 199 9.87 -3.76 -0.95
N CYS A 200 8.55 -3.87 -1.12
CA CYS A 200 7.63 -2.77 -0.88
C CYS A 200 6.53 -3.17 0.11
N GLY A 201 6.20 -2.26 1.03
CA GLY A 201 5.02 -2.36 1.87
C GLY A 201 3.79 -1.90 1.10
N VAL A 202 2.77 -2.76 1.04
CA VAL A 202 1.49 -2.47 0.37
C VAL A 202 0.33 -2.78 1.33
N PRO A 203 -0.79 -2.06 1.24
CA PRO A 203 -1.91 -2.28 2.15
C PRO A 203 -2.65 -3.55 1.76
N LYS A 204 -3.22 -4.23 2.76
CA LYS A 204 -4.21 -5.28 2.52
C LYS A 204 -5.51 -4.67 2.01
N ILE A 205 -6.18 -5.37 1.11
CA ILE A 205 -7.55 -5.08 0.75
C ILE A 205 -8.42 -5.14 2.01
N GLY A 206 -9.30 -4.16 2.16
CA GLY A 206 -10.33 -4.14 3.19
C GLY A 206 -9.84 -3.79 4.60
N LYS A 207 -8.54 -3.47 4.77
CA LYS A 207 -7.93 -3.19 6.08
C LYS A 207 -7.05 -1.94 6.10
N ALA A 208 -7.08 -1.14 5.03
CA ALA A 208 -6.36 0.11 4.98
C ALA A 208 -7.11 1.18 5.78
N GLY A 209 -6.86 1.24 7.09
CA GLY A 209 -7.53 2.17 8.00
C GLY A 209 -7.24 3.63 7.68
N GLY A 210 -8.13 4.33 6.98
CA GLY A 210 -8.23 5.79 6.94
C GLY A 210 -8.00 6.46 5.59
N GLY A 211 -8.54 6.00 4.45
CA GLY A 211 -8.52 6.78 3.18
C GLY A 211 -7.59 6.32 2.03
N ILE A 212 -7.12 5.08 2.04
CA ILE A 212 -6.72 4.39 0.81
C ILE A 212 -8.04 3.82 0.32
N ASP A 213 -8.47 4.22 -0.87
CA ASP A 213 -9.57 3.55 -1.58
C ASP A 213 -9.14 2.11 -1.88
N SER A 214 -9.06 1.28 -0.84
CA SER A 214 -9.08 -0.16 -0.92
C SER A 214 -10.39 -0.43 -1.62
N ASN A 215 -10.39 -0.53 -2.95
CA ASN A 215 -11.62 -0.69 -3.73
C ASN A 215 -12.06 -2.15 -3.68
N ALA A 216 -12.12 -2.77 -2.49
CA ALA A 216 -12.65 -4.12 -2.39
C ALA A 216 -14.03 -4.13 -3.08
N PRO A 217 -14.34 -5.14 -3.90
CA PRO A 217 -15.57 -5.14 -4.68
C PRO A 217 -16.78 -4.88 -3.79
N THR A 218 -17.54 -3.85 -4.11
CA THR A 218 -18.83 -3.60 -3.46
C THR A 218 -19.82 -4.66 -3.95
N ASN A 219 -20.53 -5.31 -3.03
CA ASN A 219 -21.55 -6.31 -3.39
C ASN A 219 -22.86 -5.65 -3.84
N ASP A 220 -23.84 -6.45 -4.23
CA ASP A 220 -25.15 -5.99 -4.71
C ASP A 220 -25.97 -5.19 -3.66
N LYS A 221 -25.57 -5.24 -2.37
CA LYS A 221 -26.17 -4.45 -1.29
C LYS A 221 -25.50 -3.10 -1.09
N GLY A 222 -24.44 -2.80 -1.83
CA GLY A 222 -23.79 -1.49 -1.84
C GLY A 222 -22.80 -1.27 -0.70
N TYR A 223 -22.22 -2.35 -0.13
CA TYR A 223 -21.06 -2.29 0.77
C TYR A 223 -19.95 -3.26 0.35
N ALA A 224 -18.72 -2.97 0.77
CA ALA A 224 -17.59 -3.87 0.61
C ALA A 224 -17.47 -4.86 1.80
N PRO A 225 -17.57 -6.18 1.57
CA PRO A 225 -17.39 -7.18 2.63
C PRO A 225 -15.92 -7.25 3.09
N GLY A 226 -15.70 -7.76 4.30
CA GLY A 226 -14.37 -7.84 4.91
C GLY A 226 -14.38 -7.35 6.35
N TRP A 227 -13.37 -6.57 6.74
CA TRP A 227 -13.30 -6.01 8.09
C TRP A 227 -14.02 -4.66 8.13
N CYS A 228 -15.27 -4.65 8.62
CA CYS A 228 -16.01 -3.42 8.85
C CYS A 228 -15.56 -2.76 10.15
N GLY A 229 -15.48 -1.42 10.14
CA GLY A 229 -15.17 -0.60 11.31
C GLY A 229 -16.38 0.21 11.75
N PHE A 230 -16.53 0.44 13.04
CA PHE A 230 -17.54 1.38 13.55
C PHE A 230 -16.96 2.20 14.70
N HIS A 231 -17.36 3.47 14.71
CA HIS A 231 -17.01 4.43 15.73
C HIS A 231 -18.20 4.59 16.67
N VAL A 232 -17.95 4.57 17.98
CA VAL A 232 -18.96 4.78 19.02
C VAL A 232 -18.52 5.90 19.94
N THR A 233 -19.34 6.94 20.03
CA THR A 233 -19.24 7.95 21.08
C THR A 233 -20.23 7.58 22.19
N GLN A 234 -19.71 7.23 23.37
CA GLN A 234 -20.54 7.03 24.56
C GLN A 234 -20.52 8.28 25.43
N PHE A 235 -21.68 8.88 25.62
CA PHE A 235 -21.86 10.02 26.51
C PHE A 235 -22.24 9.55 27.91
N GLN A 236 -21.56 10.08 28.93
CA GLN A 236 -21.89 9.86 30.34
C GLN A 236 -23.31 10.34 30.66
N LYS A 237 -23.85 9.78 31.75
CA LYS A 237 -25.10 10.23 32.36
C LYS A 237 -24.91 11.65 32.91
N PRO A 238 -25.72 12.64 32.49
CA PRO A 238 -25.70 13.96 33.12
C PRO A 238 -26.02 13.89 34.63
N ASP A 239 -27.03 13.10 35.01
CA ASP A 239 -27.33 12.70 36.38
C ASP A 239 -27.20 11.15 36.51
N PRO A 240 -26.15 10.62 37.17
CA PRO A 240 -25.94 9.18 37.33
C PRO A 240 -27.11 8.42 37.98
N SER A 241 -27.95 9.12 38.75
CA SER A 241 -29.07 8.52 39.48
C SER A 241 -30.38 8.47 38.69
N LYS A 242 -30.48 9.23 37.59
CA LYS A 242 -31.73 9.37 36.81
C LYS A 242 -31.57 9.09 35.32
N ASP A 243 -30.42 9.41 34.76
CA ASP A 243 -30.20 9.35 33.33
C ASP A 243 -29.61 8.01 32.89
N SER A 244 -29.84 7.69 31.62
CA SER A 244 -29.18 6.57 30.94
C SER A 244 -28.01 7.08 30.12
N TYR A 245 -27.06 6.19 29.81
CA TYR A 245 -26.05 6.49 28.80
C TYR A 245 -26.72 6.76 27.45
N SER A 246 -26.00 7.48 26.60
CA SER A 246 -26.38 7.65 25.21
C SER A 246 -25.20 7.32 24.29
N LEU A 247 -25.53 6.82 23.11
CA LEU A 247 -24.57 6.36 22.11
C LEU A 247 -24.80 7.12 20.80
N GLU A 248 -23.72 7.55 20.17
CA GLU A 248 -23.70 7.96 18.76
C GLU A 248 -22.78 6.99 18.02
N VAL A 249 -23.19 6.54 16.83
CA VAL A 249 -22.50 5.45 16.13
C VAL A 249 -22.39 5.76 14.65
N THR A 250 -21.19 5.56 14.08
CA THR A 250 -20.96 5.55 12.64
C THR A 250 -20.41 4.20 12.23
N LEU A 251 -20.99 3.57 11.20
CA LEU A 251 -20.52 2.29 10.67
C LEU A 251 -19.96 2.48 9.26
N LYS A 252 -18.78 1.89 9.03
CA LYS A 252 -18.05 1.90 7.79
C LYS A 252 -17.79 0.48 7.29
N ASP A 253 -17.78 0.32 5.98
CA ASP A 253 -17.44 -0.96 5.33
C ASP A 253 -15.92 -1.20 5.28
N ALA A 254 -15.50 -2.29 4.65
CA ALA A 254 -14.08 -2.62 4.50
C ALA A 254 -13.29 -1.59 3.66
N ASN A 255 -13.99 -0.79 2.85
CA ASN A 255 -13.42 0.31 2.08
C ASN A 255 -13.55 1.65 2.80
N GLU A 256 -13.98 1.62 4.06
CA GLU A 256 -14.23 2.78 4.92
C GLU A 256 -15.36 3.71 4.47
N ASN A 257 -16.17 3.28 3.52
CA ASN A 257 -17.36 4.02 3.15
C ASN A 257 -18.36 3.94 4.29
N GLN A 258 -18.96 5.07 4.67
CA GLN A 258 -20.04 5.05 5.64
C GLN A 258 -21.25 4.30 5.05
N ILE A 259 -21.64 3.20 5.70
CA ILE A 259 -22.73 2.32 5.27
C ILE A 259 -23.87 2.25 6.30
N GLY A 260 -23.72 2.92 7.43
CA GLY A 260 -24.73 3.00 8.48
C GLY A 260 -24.35 4.01 9.55
N GLY A 261 -25.29 4.31 10.43
CA GLY A 261 -25.05 5.23 11.54
C GLY A 261 -26.32 5.58 12.29
N VAL A 262 -26.16 6.04 13.52
CA VAL A 262 -27.22 6.69 14.29
C VAL A 262 -26.61 7.88 15.02
N GLY A 263 -27.33 9.00 15.05
CA GLY A 263 -27.00 10.09 15.95
C GLY A 263 -27.17 9.68 17.42
N ARG A 264 -26.97 10.61 18.34
CA ARG A 264 -27.14 10.38 19.77
C ARG A 264 -28.49 9.72 20.10
N SER A 265 -28.42 8.49 20.60
CA SER A 265 -29.54 7.61 20.94
C SER A 265 -29.35 7.02 22.34
N GLY A 266 -30.32 6.27 22.84
CA GLY A 266 -30.31 5.69 24.20
C GLY A 266 -29.18 4.68 24.46
N PRO A 267 -29.25 3.94 25.59
CA PRO A 267 -28.19 3.01 26.00
C PRO A 267 -28.13 1.72 25.18
N SER A 268 -29.04 1.55 24.22
CA SER A 268 -29.10 0.40 23.33
C SER A 268 -29.48 0.86 21.93
N VAL A 269 -28.69 0.47 20.95
CA VAL A 269 -28.80 0.88 19.55
C VAL A 269 -28.81 -0.37 18.67
N SER A 270 -29.84 -0.46 17.84
CA SER A 270 -29.92 -1.41 16.74
C SER A 270 -29.65 -0.64 15.44
N LEU A 271 -28.49 -0.86 14.82
CA LEU A 271 -28.00 0.01 13.75
C LEU A 271 -28.58 -0.37 12.38
N ALA A 272 -29.37 0.53 11.79
CA ALA A 272 -29.75 0.43 10.38
C ALA A 272 -28.54 0.70 9.48
N SER A 273 -28.29 -0.17 8.51
CA SER A 273 -27.15 -0.07 7.60
C SER A 273 -27.41 -0.82 6.29
N LYS A 274 -26.43 -0.81 5.38
CA LYS A 274 -26.41 -1.65 4.17
C LYS A 274 -26.08 -3.12 4.44
N LEU A 275 -25.69 -3.47 5.67
CA LEU A 275 -25.37 -4.85 6.04
C LEU A 275 -26.61 -5.76 6.03
N PRO A 276 -26.44 -7.08 5.80
CA PRO A 276 -27.55 -8.04 5.84
C PRO A 276 -28.18 -8.21 7.22
N LEU A 277 -27.39 -7.99 8.29
CA LEU A 277 -27.81 -8.16 9.68
C LEU A 277 -27.65 -6.84 10.43
N THR A 278 -28.34 -6.73 11.55
CA THR A 278 -28.25 -5.55 12.42
C THR A 278 -27.02 -5.66 13.33
N LEU A 279 -26.27 -4.57 13.46
CA LEU A 279 -25.27 -4.41 14.52
C LEU A 279 -25.97 -3.88 15.77
N GLU A 280 -25.97 -4.69 16.83
CA GLU A 280 -26.54 -4.35 18.13
C GLU A 280 -25.43 -3.83 19.06
N ILE A 281 -25.68 -2.70 19.72
CA ILE A 281 -24.73 -2.03 20.60
C ILE A 281 -25.42 -1.67 21.90
N LYS A 282 -24.84 -2.04 23.04
CA LYS A 282 -25.46 -1.84 24.35
C LYS A 282 -24.46 -1.42 25.42
N THR A 283 -24.76 -0.35 26.15
CA THR A 283 -23.99 0.07 27.32
C THR A 283 -24.35 -0.76 28.55
N GLY A 284 -23.39 -0.92 29.47
CA GLY A 284 -23.69 -1.38 30.83
C GLY A 284 -24.38 -0.32 31.71
N GLY A 285 -24.42 -0.60 33.01
CA GLY A 285 -25.08 0.22 34.02
C GLY A 285 -24.20 1.31 34.62
N VAL A 286 -22.88 1.12 34.65
CA VAL A 286 -21.89 2.05 35.22
C VAL A 286 -20.73 2.34 34.26
N ASP A 287 -19.92 3.37 34.53
CA ASP A 287 -18.88 3.86 33.61
C ASP A 287 -17.80 2.80 33.33
N ALA A 288 -17.54 1.94 34.32
CA ALA A 288 -16.59 0.85 34.23
C ALA A 288 -17.09 -0.34 33.40
N ASP A 289 -18.39 -0.42 33.12
CA ASP A 289 -18.93 -1.52 32.34
C ASP A 289 -18.52 -1.38 30.86
N PRO A 290 -18.14 -2.49 30.21
CA PRO A 290 -17.86 -2.48 28.79
C PRO A 290 -19.13 -2.24 27.98
N VAL A 291 -18.97 -1.71 26.78
CA VAL A 291 -20.05 -1.68 25.77
C VAL A 291 -20.04 -3.01 25.04
N SER A 292 -21.19 -3.68 25.00
CA SER A 292 -21.36 -4.96 24.31
C SER A 292 -21.78 -4.76 22.87
N PHE A 293 -21.28 -5.61 21.99
CA PHE A 293 -21.56 -5.60 20.56
C PHE A 293 -22.02 -6.99 20.09
N ALA A 294 -22.94 -7.01 19.13
CA ALA A 294 -23.34 -8.26 18.47
C ALA A 294 -23.71 -8.03 17.00
N TYR A 295 -23.25 -8.95 16.14
CA TYR A 295 -23.59 -9.00 14.72
C TYR A 295 -23.68 -10.45 14.26
N GLY A 296 -24.91 -10.92 14.00
CA GLY A 296 -25.15 -12.33 13.67
C GLY A 296 -24.69 -13.27 14.79
N SER A 297 -23.74 -14.15 14.49
CA SER A 297 -23.12 -15.07 15.46
C SER A 297 -21.92 -14.49 16.21
N GLN A 298 -21.44 -13.30 15.83
CA GLN A 298 -20.32 -12.65 16.50
C GLN A 298 -20.83 -11.83 17.68
N SER A 299 -20.16 -11.96 18.83
CA SER A 299 -20.36 -11.12 19.99
C SER A 299 -19.02 -10.85 20.67
N TRP A 300 -18.82 -9.60 21.07
CA TRP A 300 -17.62 -9.12 21.76
C TRP A 300 -18.00 -7.87 22.57
N ASP A 301 -17.04 -7.29 23.28
CA ASP A 301 -17.24 -6.07 24.04
C ASP A 301 -16.06 -5.11 23.88
N SER A 302 -16.19 -3.91 24.44
CA SER A 302 -15.19 -2.85 24.31
C SER A 302 -13.83 -3.18 24.95
N ASN A 303 -13.73 -4.20 25.80
CA ASN A 303 -12.45 -4.64 26.37
C ASN A 303 -11.69 -5.62 25.45
N ASP A 304 -12.29 -6.09 24.35
CA ASP A 304 -11.61 -6.91 23.36
C ASP A 304 -10.59 -6.06 22.58
N SER A 305 -9.34 -6.06 23.05
CA SER A 305 -8.25 -5.29 22.45
C SER A 305 -7.87 -5.74 21.04
N SER A 306 -8.32 -6.92 20.60
CA SER A 306 -8.13 -7.37 19.22
C SER A 306 -9.11 -6.73 18.24
N ARG A 307 -10.24 -6.22 18.76
CA ARG A 307 -11.33 -5.65 17.95
C ARG A 307 -11.56 -4.17 18.20
N CYS A 308 -11.19 -3.66 19.38
CA CYS A 308 -11.56 -2.34 19.85
C CYS A 308 -10.36 -1.56 20.39
N LYS A 309 -10.37 -0.25 20.12
CA LYS A 309 -9.56 0.78 20.79
C LYS A 309 -10.50 1.71 21.53
N VAL A 310 -10.31 1.82 22.84
CA VAL A 310 -11.20 2.58 23.72
C VAL A 310 -10.44 3.76 24.33
N GLY A 311 -10.97 4.96 24.14
CA GLY A 311 -10.50 6.17 24.78
C GLY A 311 -10.95 6.29 26.24
N ALA A 312 -10.25 7.13 26.99
CA ALA A 312 -10.72 7.54 28.31
C ALA A 312 -11.97 8.42 28.20
N TYR A 313 -12.69 8.58 29.31
CA TYR A 313 -13.70 9.62 29.40
C TYR A 313 -13.03 10.99 29.44
N ASP A 314 -13.36 11.83 28.47
CA ASP A 314 -12.97 13.23 28.41
C ASP A 314 -14.20 14.09 28.11
N ASN A 315 -14.39 15.17 28.86
CA ASN A 315 -15.51 16.09 28.72
C ASN A 315 -16.90 15.41 28.68
N GLY A 316 -17.10 14.38 29.51
CA GLY A 316 -18.39 13.70 29.62
C GLY A 316 -18.69 12.67 28.54
N LYS A 317 -17.70 12.28 27.72
CA LYS A 317 -17.84 11.23 26.72
C LYS A 317 -16.57 10.40 26.57
N ARG A 318 -16.67 9.18 26.05
CA ARG A 318 -15.53 8.40 25.57
C ARG A 318 -15.77 7.95 24.14
N GLU A 319 -14.69 7.89 23.39
CA GLU A 319 -14.69 7.45 21.98
C GLU A 319 -14.17 6.02 21.89
N MET A 320 -14.75 5.23 21.01
CA MET A 320 -14.36 3.84 20.77
C MET A 320 -14.34 3.56 19.27
N ASP A 321 -13.24 2.99 18.78
CA ASP A 321 -13.12 2.50 17.42
C ASP A 321 -13.05 0.98 17.47
N CYS A 322 -14.06 0.32 16.93
CA CYS A 322 -14.19 -1.13 16.95
C CYS A 322 -14.36 -1.70 15.54
N GLY A 323 -14.14 -3.00 15.38
CA GLY A 323 -14.34 -3.68 14.11
C GLY A 323 -14.82 -5.12 14.24
N PHE A 324 -15.32 -5.65 13.12
CA PHE A 324 -15.81 -7.01 13.00
C PHE A 324 -15.80 -7.45 11.53
N THR A 325 -15.88 -8.76 11.30
CA THR A 325 -16.04 -9.29 9.95
C THR A 325 -17.48 -9.09 9.48
N CYS A 326 -17.67 -8.42 8.35
CA CYS A 326 -18.96 -8.22 7.71
C CYS A 326 -18.97 -8.91 6.34
N ASP A 327 -19.79 -9.94 6.22
CA ASP A 327 -20.01 -10.70 4.99
C ASP A 327 -21.44 -10.51 4.49
#